data_AF-X0Y5R9-F1
#
_entry.id   AF-X0Y5R9-F1
#
_cell.length_a   1.000
_cell.length_b   1.000
_cell.length_c   1.000
_cell.angle_alpha   90.00
_cell.angle_beta   90.00
_cell.angle_gamma   90.00
#
_symmetry.space_group_name_H-M   'P 1'
#
loop_
_entity.id
_entity.type
_entity.pdbx_description
1 polymer ?
#
loop_
_entity_poly.entity_id
_entity_poly.type
_entity_poly.pdbx_seq_one_letter_code
_entity_poly.pdbx_strand_id
1 'polypeptide(L)'
;MEQLGGFVQVPDPGGLRLSIEEKPGVGEALKDTAKVTDRYVDCVGIRLSGPIADKKGVLRPGLGDAVTRKYAKFSKKPDINLACDMQHPTQAMADIMVVKEHLGDLKGKRFVAHWAYSPIVRHYTSIQADALIAATYGMNVTVAYPEGYDLDSETESLIRAECEKNGQKFEISHDFKSAAE
;
A
#
# COMPACT_ATOMS: atom_id res chain seq x y z
N MET A 1 -4.05 -6.23 -18.99
CA MET A 1 -3.74 -5.39 -20.18
C MET A 1 -4.04 -6.12 -21.48
N GLU A 2 -3.61 -7.37 -21.67
CA GLU A 2 -3.84 -8.11 -22.93
C GLU A 2 -5.31 -8.22 -23.35
N GLN A 3 -6.22 -8.49 -22.39
CA GLN A 3 -7.66 -8.51 -22.65
C GLN A 3 -8.22 -7.16 -23.14
N LEU A 4 -7.49 -6.06 -22.94
CA LEU A 4 -7.83 -4.72 -23.40
C LEU A 4 -7.02 -4.32 -24.66
N GLY A 5 -6.34 -5.27 -25.31
CA GLY A 5 -5.52 -5.04 -26.50
C GLY A 5 -4.14 -4.44 -26.24
N GLY A 6 -3.73 -4.31 -24.98
CA GLY A 6 -2.41 -3.81 -24.60
C GLY A 6 -1.35 -4.92 -24.49
N PHE A 7 -0.10 -4.51 -24.28
CA PHE A 7 1.03 -5.42 -24.05
C PHE A 7 1.69 -5.12 -22.70
N VAL A 8 2.16 -6.15 -21.99
CA VAL A 8 2.88 -6.00 -20.71
C VAL A 8 4.31 -6.46 -20.87
N GLN A 9 5.25 -5.58 -20.53
CA GLN A 9 6.64 -5.96 -20.35
C GLN A 9 6.91 -6.14 -18.86
N VAL A 10 7.42 -7.32 -18.48
CA VAL A 10 7.82 -7.63 -17.11
C VAL A 10 9.34 -7.77 -17.10
N PRO A 11 10.09 -6.69 -16.83
CA PRO A 11 11.54 -6.76 -16.72
C PRO A 11 11.93 -7.61 -15.50
N ASP A 12 13.03 -8.35 -15.62
CA ASP A 12 13.60 -9.09 -14.49
C ASP A 12 14.06 -8.10 -13.40
N PRO A 13 13.54 -8.21 -12.16
CA PRO A 13 13.93 -7.31 -11.08
C PRO A 13 15.43 -7.38 -10.73
N GLY A 14 16.07 -8.55 -10.89
CA GLY A 14 17.50 -8.72 -10.63
C GLY A 14 18.39 -7.99 -11.64
N GLY A 15 17.92 -7.82 -12.88
CA GLY A 15 18.56 -7.04 -13.93
C GLY A 15 18.40 -5.53 -13.78
N LEU A 16 17.40 -5.07 -13.03
CA LEU A 16 17.14 -3.64 -12.82
C LEU A 16 18.01 -3.08 -11.69
N ARG A 17 19.14 -2.47 -12.05
CA ARG A 17 20.04 -1.80 -11.09
C ARG A 17 19.58 -0.37 -10.81
N LEU A 18 18.43 -0.21 -10.15
CA LEU A 18 17.87 1.09 -9.80
C LEU A 18 18.55 1.67 -8.54
N SER A 19 18.88 2.95 -8.58
CA SER A 19 19.44 3.69 -7.45
C SER A 19 18.51 4.83 -7.04
N ILE A 20 18.19 4.85 -5.74
CA ILE A 20 17.52 6.00 -5.11
C ILE A 20 18.50 7.16 -4.96
N GLU A 21 19.78 6.88 -4.73
CA GLU A 21 20.81 7.89 -4.58
C GLU A 21 21.41 8.25 -5.95
N GLU A 22 21.59 9.55 -6.19
CA GLU A 22 22.29 10.04 -7.39
C GLU A 22 23.80 10.00 -7.15
N LYS A 23 24.35 8.80 -6.92
CA LYS A 23 25.78 8.55 -6.70
C LYS A 23 26.37 7.70 -7.83
N PRO A 24 27.55 8.06 -8.37
CA PRO A 24 28.24 7.24 -9.36
C PRO A 24 28.50 5.82 -8.85
N GLY A 25 28.25 4.81 -9.68
CA GLY A 25 28.62 3.41 -9.43
C GLY A 25 27.60 2.55 -8.66
N VAL A 26 26.46 3.11 -8.23
CA VAL A 26 25.45 2.41 -7.41
C VAL A 26 24.28 1.85 -8.24
N GLY A 27 24.09 2.33 -9.46
CA GLY A 27 23.00 1.95 -10.35
C GLY A 27 22.58 3.11 -11.26
N GLU A 28 21.51 2.93 -12.02
CA GLU A 28 20.86 4.01 -12.77
C GLU A 28 19.92 4.80 -11.85
N ALA A 29 19.98 6.13 -11.94
CA ALA A 29 19.13 6.98 -11.11
C ALA A 29 17.65 6.81 -11.50
N LEU A 30 16.76 6.67 -10.51
CA LEU A 30 15.31 6.55 -10.74
C LEU A 30 14.74 7.63 -11.67
N LYS A 31 15.29 8.85 -11.60
CA LYS A 31 14.92 9.98 -12.47
C LYS A 31 15.15 9.68 -13.96
N ASP A 32 16.29 9.08 -14.28
CA ASP A 32 16.67 8.81 -15.67
C ASP A 32 15.91 7.60 -16.19
N THR A 33 15.82 6.53 -15.39
CA THR A 33 14.99 5.36 -15.69
C THR A 33 13.52 5.77 -15.93
N ALA A 34 12.91 6.61 -15.08
CA ALA A 34 11.54 7.06 -15.27
C ALA A 34 11.35 7.81 -16.60
N LYS A 35 12.24 8.76 -16.90
CA LYS A 35 12.16 9.55 -18.14
C LYS A 35 12.38 8.72 -19.40
N VAL A 36 13.25 7.71 -19.34
CA VAL A 36 13.49 6.78 -20.45
C VAL A 36 12.28 5.87 -20.62
N THR A 37 11.77 5.29 -19.54
CA THR A 37 10.60 4.40 -19.55
C THR A 37 9.35 5.08 -20.11
N ASP A 38 9.11 6.35 -19.75
CA ASP A 38 8.00 7.17 -20.28
C ASP A 38 7.94 7.26 -21.81
N ARG A 39 9.08 7.03 -22.50
CA ARG A 39 9.14 7.04 -23.97
C ARG A 39 8.65 5.74 -24.60
N TYR A 40 8.57 4.67 -23.83
CA TYR A 40 8.26 3.33 -24.31
C TYR A 40 6.88 2.84 -23.88
N VAL A 41 6.35 3.34 -22.76
CA VAL A 41 5.12 2.82 -22.16
C VAL A 41 4.09 3.91 -21.89
N ASP A 42 2.83 3.48 -21.75
CA ASP A 42 1.72 4.36 -21.39
C ASP A 42 1.43 4.41 -19.89
N CYS A 43 1.87 3.40 -19.14
CA CYS A 43 1.81 3.35 -17.68
C CYS A 43 2.91 2.44 -17.13
N VAL A 44 3.26 2.63 -15.86
CA VAL A 44 4.20 1.77 -15.13
C VAL A 44 3.52 1.20 -13.91
N GLY A 45 3.77 -0.08 -13.62
CA GLY A 45 3.37 -0.71 -12.37
C GLY A 45 4.60 -1.04 -11.54
N ILE A 46 4.64 -0.60 -10.28
CA ILE A 46 5.78 -0.82 -9.38
C ILE A 46 5.35 -1.73 -8.24
N ARG A 47 6.07 -2.84 -8.08
CA ARG A 47 5.99 -3.72 -6.92
C ARG A 47 7.35 -3.77 -6.24
N LEU A 48 7.46 -3.21 -5.05
CA LEU A 48 8.72 -3.20 -4.31
C LEU A 48 8.44 -3.20 -2.82
N SER A 49 8.99 -4.19 -2.12
CA SER A 49 8.95 -4.24 -0.65
C SER A 49 10.38 -4.28 -0.14
N GLY A 50 10.71 -3.44 0.83
CA GLY A 50 12.03 -3.46 1.43
C GLY A 50 12.14 -2.44 2.55
N PRO A 51 13.02 -2.67 3.52
CA PRO A 51 13.29 -1.68 4.53
C PRO A 51 14.20 -0.56 4.00
N ILE A 52 14.07 0.62 4.58
CA ILE A 52 14.97 1.77 4.44
C ILE A 52 15.55 2.12 5.81
N ALA A 53 16.83 2.51 5.86
CA ALA A 53 17.46 2.93 7.11
C ALA A 53 16.95 4.31 7.53
N ASP A 54 16.54 4.45 8.79
CA ASP A 54 16.22 5.74 9.40
C ASP A 54 17.50 6.56 9.70
N LYS A 55 17.33 7.77 10.26
CA LYS A 55 18.46 8.67 10.60
C LYS A 55 19.47 8.05 11.59
N LYS A 56 19.09 6.99 12.29
CA LYS A 56 19.93 6.25 13.25
C LYS A 56 20.47 4.95 12.66
N GLY A 57 20.23 4.67 11.38
CA GLY A 57 20.65 3.45 10.70
C GLY A 57 19.73 2.24 10.95
N VAL A 58 18.59 2.42 11.64
CA VAL A 58 17.67 1.33 11.93
C VAL A 58 16.78 1.10 10.71
N LEU A 59 16.73 -0.14 10.23
CA LEU A 59 15.89 -0.54 9.11
C LEU A 59 14.40 -0.45 9.49
N ARG A 60 13.64 0.36 8.75
CA ARG A 60 12.19 0.53 8.89
C ARG A 60 11.51 0.31 7.54
N PRO A 61 10.23 -0.08 7.50
CA PRO A 61 9.46 0.01 6.27
C PRO A 61 9.46 1.45 5.71
N GLY A 62 9.44 1.58 4.39
CA GLY A 62 9.29 2.80 3.63
C GLY A 62 10.02 2.81 2.29
N LEU A 63 10.88 1.81 1.98
CA LEU A 63 11.69 1.85 0.75
C LEU A 63 10.81 1.79 -0.49
N GLY A 64 9.85 0.87 -0.52
CA GLY A 64 8.98 0.67 -1.66
C GLY A 64 8.11 1.89 -1.94
N ASP A 65 7.53 2.46 -0.89
CA ASP A 65 6.76 3.70 -0.98
C ASP A 65 7.62 4.88 -1.46
N ALA A 66 8.82 5.07 -0.88
CA ALA A 66 9.73 6.14 -1.27
C ALA A 66 10.18 6.02 -2.74
N VAL A 67 10.52 4.81 -3.20
CA VAL A 67 10.88 4.54 -4.59
C VAL A 67 9.71 4.85 -5.51
N THR A 68 8.51 4.36 -5.19
CA THR A 68 7.31 4.56 -6.00
C THR A 68 6.98 6.05 -6.09
N ARG A 69 6.94 6.78 -4.98
CA ARG A 69 6.70 8.24 -4.99
C ARG A 69 7.77 9.02 -5.74
N LYS A 70 9.04 8.63 -5.59
CA LYS A 70 10.15 9.28 -6.30
C LYS A 70 10.06 9.01 -7.81
N TYR A 71 9.69 7.80 -8.21
CA TYR A 71 9.47 7.46 -9.61
C TYR A 71 8.31 8.27 -10.20
N ALA A 72 7.14 8.26 -9.54
CA ALA A 72 5.97 9.05 -9.91
C ALA A 72 6.26 10.56 -10.02
N LYS A 73 7.16 11.11 -9.20
CA LYS A 73 7.59 12.52 -9.30
C LYS A 73 8.29 12.85 -10.63
N PHE A 74 8.99 11.90 -11.23
CA PHE A 74 9.75 12.12 -12.46
C PHE A 74 9.06 11.58 -13.71
N SER A 75 8.17 10.61 -13.56
CA SER A 75 7.36 10.08 -14.65
C SER A 75 6.27 11.06 -15.06
N LYS A 76 6.01 11.13 -16.37
CA LYS A 76 4.88 11.83 -16.98
C LYS A 76 3.72 10.89 -17.29
N LYS A 77 3.90 9.59 -17.05
CA LYS A 77 2.90 8.54 -17.27
C LYS A 77 2.30 8.11 -15.92
N PRO A 78 1.09 7.56 -15.89
CA PRO A 78 0.53 7.01 -14.67
C PRO A 78 1.41 5.91 -14.07
N ASP A 79 1.71 6.05 -12.77
CA ASP A 79 2.40 5.07 -11.94
C ASP A 79 1.37 4.36 -11.05
N ILE A 80 1.37 3.03 -11.09
CA ILE A 80 0.46 2.17 -10.35
C ILE A 80 1.26 1.43 -9.28
N ASN A 81 0.98 1.70 -8.01
CA ASN A 81 1.50 0.91 -6.90
C ASN A 81 0.86 -0.48 -6.91
N LEU A 82 1.61 -1.48 -7.39
CA LEU A 82 1.19 -2.88 -7.43
C LEU A 82 1.35 -3.59 -6.08
N ALA A 83 2.25 -3.10 -5.22
CA ALA A 83 2.33 -3.30 -3.77
C ALA A 83 3.65 -2.70 -3.28
N CYS A 84 3.60 -2.01 -2.15
CA CYS A 84 4.79 -1.66 -1.38
C CYS A 84 4.68 -2.17 0.05
N ASP A 85 5.74 -2.02 0.82
CA ASP A 85 5.80 -2.40 2.23
C ASP A 85 4.92 -1.54 3.15
N MET A 86 4.34 -0.46 2.62
CA MET A 86 3.36 0.39 3.31
C MET A 86 1.93 0.17 2.85
N GLN A 87 1.67 -0.05 1.56
CA GLN A 87 0.32 -0.02 0.99
C GLN A 87 0.16 -1.00 -0.17
N HIS A 88 -1.06 -1.53 -0.35
CA HIS A 88 -1.44 -2.37 -1.50
C HIS A 88 -2.81 -1.95 -2.05
N PRO A 89 -2.91 -0.79 -2.71
CA PRO A 89 -4.20 -0.23 -3.13
C PRO A 89 -4.95 -1.12 -4.12
N THR A 90 -4.23 -1.84 -4.98
CA THR A 90 -4.82 -2.79 -5.94
C THR A 90 -5.51 -3.97 -5.28
N GLN A 91 -4.94 -4.51 -4.19
CA GLN A 91 -5.55 -5.57 -3.39
C GLN A 91 -6.78 -5.02 -2.66
N ALA A 92 -6.64 -3.89 -1.98
CA ALA A 92 -7.74 -3.26 -1.25
C ALA A 92 -8.94 -2.95 -2.15
N MET A 93 -8.70 -2.48 -3.38
CA MET A 93 -9.76 -2.27 -4.39
C MET A 93 -10.45 -3.58 -4.80
N ALA A 94 -9.70 -4.67 -4.92
CA ALA A 94 -10.27 -5.98 -5.23
C ALA A 94 -11.10 -6.52 -4.05
N ASP A 95 -10.59 -6.39 -2.83
CA ASP A 95 -11.25 -6.88 -1.63
C ASP A 95 -12.56 -6.13 -1.36
N ILE A 96 -12.55 -4.79 -1.43
CA ILE A 96 -13.76 -4.00 -1.24
C ILE A 96 -14.79 -4.24 -2.35
N MET A 97 -14.34 -4.54 -3.57
CA MET A 97 -15.24 -4.91 -4.67
C MET A 97 -15.99 -6.20 -4.33
N VAL A 98 -15.29 -7.23 -3.84
CA VAL A 98 -15.92 -8.49 -3.41
C VAL A 98 -16.88 -8.25 -2.24
N VAL A 99 -16.49 -7.46 -1.24
CA VAL A 99 -17.36 -7.13 -0.11
C VAL A 99 -18.63 -6.42 -0.58
N LYS A 100 -18.51 -5.48 -1.52
CA LYS A 100 -19.64 -4.75 -2.11
C LYS A 100 -20.57 -5.67 -2.92
N GLU A 101 -20.02 -6.61 -3.69
CA GLU A 101 -20.81 -7.59 -4.44
C GLU A 101 -21.68 -8.46 -3.53
N HIS A 102 -21.17 -8.82 -2.35
CA HIS A 102 -21.89 -9.69 -1.41
C HIS A 102 -22.82 -8.93 -0.47
N LEU A 103 -22.46 -7.71 -0.05
CA LEU A 103 -23.17 -6.97 1.00
C LEU A 103 -23.98 -5.76 0.50
N GLY A 104 -23.81 -5.37 -0.77
CA GLY A 104 -24.48 -4.21 -1.36
C GLY A 104 -23.88 -2.88 -0.90
N ASP A 105 -24.74 -1.94 -0.48
CA ASP A 105 -24.28 -0.68 0.10
C ASP A 105 -23.51 -0.94 1.40
N LEU A 106 -22.28 -0.45 1.49
CA LEU A 106 -21.38 -0.70 2.62
C LEU A 106 -21.50 0.35 3.72
N LYS A 107 -22.17 1.46 3.48
CA LYS A 107 -22.24 2.57 4.43
C LYS A 107 -22.82 2.12 5.77
N GLY A 108 -22.11 2.42 6.85
CA GLY A 108 -22.49 2.06 8.22
C GLY A 108 -22.26 0.60 8.60
N LYS A 109 -21.88 -0.29 7.67
CA LYS A 109 -21.52 -1.68 8.02
C LYS A 109 -20.22 -1.71 8.78
N ARG A 110 -20.03 -2.75 9.59
CA ARG A 110 -18.81 -2.96 10.39
C ARG A 110 -17.78 -3.73 9.57
N PHE A 111 -16.56 -3.22 9.55
CA PHE A 111 -15.36 -3.86 9.02
C PHE A 111 -14.40 -4.10 10.18
N VAL A 112 -13.92 -5.33 10.32
CA VAL A 112 -12.95 -5.70 11.35
C VAL A 112 -11.76 -6.34 10.66
N ALA A 113 -10.60 -5.69 10.72
CA ALA A 113 -9.33 -6.29 10.35
C ALA A 113 -8.61 -6.76 11.61
N HIS A 114 -8.22 -8.03 11.66
CA HIS A 114 -7.47 -8.58 12.79
C HIS A 114 -6.12 -9.12 12.33
N TRP A 115 -5.11 -8.99 13.19
CA TRP A 115 -3.85 -9.68 12.96
C TRP A 115 -4.02 -11.19 13.11
N ALA A 116 -3.23 -11.93 12.35
CA ALA A 116 -3.18 -13.38 12.40
C ALA A 116 -1.75 -13.84 12.65
N TYR A 117 -1.61 -15.00 13.28
CA TYR A 117 -0.30 -15.61 13.51
C TYR A 117 0.32 -16.09 12.20
N SER A 118 1.60 -15.77 12.03
CA SER A 118 2.41 -16.19 10.88
C SER A 118 3.79 -16.61 11.39
N PRO A 119 4.43 -17.63 10.78
CA PRO A 119 5.80 -18.02 11.12
C PRO A 119 6.83 -16.94 10.76
N ILE A 120 6.43 -15.93 9.98
CA ILE A 120 7.26 -14.81 9.55
C ILE A 120 6.52 -13.48 9.69
N VAL A 121 7.24 -12.46 10.15
CA VAL A 121 6.74 -11.09 10.21
C VAL A 121 6.48 -10.58 8.79
N ARG A 122 5.26 -10.10 8.56
CA ARG A 122 4.83 -9.49 7.29
C ARG A 122 4.85 -7.97 7.42
N HIS A 123 4.91 -7.30 6.27
CA HIS A 123 4.76 -5.86 6.19
C HIS A 123 3.32 -5.43 6.52
N TYR A 124 3.16 -4.18 6.95
CA TYR A 124 1.86 -3.60 7.31
C TYR A 124 0.87 -3.57 6.13
N THR A 125 1.41 -3.40 4.93
CA THR A 125 0.81 -3.38 3.58
C THR A 125 -0.70 -3.65 3.48
N SER A 126 -1.16 -4.88 3.68
CA SER A 126 -2.55 -5.27 3.38
C SER A 126 -3.55 -4.72 4.40
N ILE A 127 -3.28 -4.90 5.70
CA ILE A 127 -4.23 -4.55 6.77
C ILE A 127 -4.58 -3.07 6.75
N GLN A 128 -3.57 -2.21 6.56
CA GLN A 128 -3.78 -0.76 6.54
C GLN A 128 -4.51 -0.31 5.26
N ALA A 129 -4.20 -0.93 4.12
CA ALA A 129 -4.86 -0.60 2.85
C ALA A 129 -6.35 -0.98 2.88
N ASP A 130 -6.68 -2.15 3.44
CA ASP A 130 -8.06 -2.61 3.58
C ASP A 130 -8.85 -1.75 4.57
N ALA A 131 -8.25 -1.41 5.73
CA ALA A 131 -8.87 -0.51 6.70
C ALA A 131 -9.14 0.87 6.11
N LEU A 132 -8.20 1.43 5.33
CA LEU A 132 -8.38 2.74 4.68
C LEU A 132 -9.46 2.71 3.60
N ILE A 133 -9.52 1.66 2.78
CA ILE A 133 -10.57 1.60 1.76
C ILE A 133 -11.94 1.33 2.36
N ALA A 134 -12.03 0.53 3.43
CA ALA A 134 -13.28 0.33 4.17
C ALA A 134 -13.80 1.66 4.76
N ALA A 135 -12.92 2.46 5.37
CA ALA A 135 -13.26 3.80 5.86
C ALA A 135 -13.73 4.72 4.72
N THR A 136 -13.04 4.67 3.57
CA THR A 136 -13.40 5.45 2.36
C THR A 136 -14.79 5.09 1.84
N TYR A 137 -15.18 3.81 1.92
CA TYR A 137 -16.51 3.32 1.58
C TYR A 137 -17.56 3.55 2.68
N GLY A 138 -17.21 4.29 3.73
CA GLY A 138 -18.12 4.71 4.79
C GLY A 138 -18.51 3.59 5.75
N MET A 139 -17.62 2.62 5.99
CA MET A 139 -17.80 1.57 7.00
C MET A 139 -17.35 2.05 8.39
N ASN A 140 -17.86 1.41 9.44
CA ASN A 140 -17.28 1.47 10.79
C ASN A 140 -16.08 0.54 10.84
N VAL A 141 -14.88 1.08 11.09
CA VAL A 141 -13.62 0.34 11.00
C VAL A 141 -13.08 0.02 12.38
N THR A 142 -12.82 -1.26 12.64
CA THR A 142 -12.07 -1.72 13.80
C THR A 142 -10.80 -2.43 13.32
N VAL A 143 -9.65 -2.07 13.87
CA VAL A 143 -8.40 -2.81 13.64
C VAL A 143 -7.93 -3.42 14.95
N ALA A 144 -7.81 -4.74 14.98
CA ALA A 144 -7.51 -5.51 16.17
C ALA A 144 -6.10 -6.11 16.11
N TYR A 145 -5.22 -5.72 17.04
CA TYR A 145 -3.82 -6.11 17.04
C TYR A 145 -3.20 -6.18 18.43
N PRO A 146 -2.20 -7.07 18.68
CA PRO A 146 -1.46 -7.08 19.93
C PRO A 146 -0.64 -5.80 20.11
N GLU A 147 -0.46 -5.32 21.34
CA GLU A 147 0.38 -4.15 21.61
C GLU A 147 1.76 -4.25 20.94
N GLY A 148 2.22 -3.15 20.32
CA GLY A 148 3.48 -3.09 19.57
C GLY A 148 3.38 -3.47 18.09
N TYR A 149 2.21 -3.86 17.61
CA TYR A 149 1.90 -4.07 16.18
C TYR A 149 1.10 -2.91 15.58
N ASP A 150 1.39 -1.69 16.04
CA ASP A 150 0.70 -0.47 15.62
C ASP A 150 0.75 -0.27 14.10
N LEU A 151 -0.30 0.36 13.59
CA LEU A 151 -0.33 0.83 12.22
C LEU A 151 0.69 1.96 12.01
N ASP A 152 1.02 2.21 10.75
CA ASP A 152 1.68 3.45 10.39
C ASP A 152 0.82 4.66 10.78
N SER A 153 1.40 5.63 11.49
CA SER A 153 0.67 6.76 12.08
C SER A 153 0.03 7.68 11.05
N GLU A 154 0.65 7.83 9.87
CA GLU A 154 0.07 8.61 8.78
C GLU A 154 -1.16 7.90 8.23
N THR A 155 -1.04 6.59 7.98
CA THR A 155 -2.15 5.76 7.52
C THR A 155 -3.30 5.70 8.54
N GLU A 156 -2.99 5.54 9.84
CA GLU A 156 -4.00 5.59 10.89
C GLU A 156 -4.78 6.92 10.89
N SER A 157 -4.05 8.03 10.75
CA SER A 157 -4.65 9.37 10.68
C SER A 157 -5.60 9.51 9.48
N LEU A 158 -5.23 8.94 8.32
CA LEU A 158 -6.08 8.92 7.13
C LEU A 158 -7.34 8.09 7.34
N ILE A 159 -7.22 6.90 7.97
CA ILE A 159 -8.37 6.04 8.29
C ILE A 159 -9.35 6.81 9.18
N ARG A 160 -8.84 7.43 10.26
CA ARG A 160 -9.63 8.23 11.19
C ARG A 160 -10.36 9.38 10.47
N ALA A 161 -9.65 10.12 9.63
CA ALA A 161 -10.22 11.24 8.89
C ALA A 161 -11.32 10.81 7.91
N GLU A 162 -11.16 9.69 7.20
CA GLU A 162 -12.19 9.16 6.30
C GLU A 162 -13.41 8.64 7.07
N CYS A 163 -13.23 8.00 8.22
CA CYS A 163 -14.34 7.63 9.11
C CYS A 163 -15.11 8.88 9.58
N GLU A 164 -14.42 9.91 10.08
CA GLU A 164 -15.02 11.16 10.56
C GLU A 164 -15.83 11.87 9.46
N LYS A 165 -15.22 12.01 8.26
CA LYS A 165 -15.87 12.59 7.08
C LYS A 165 -17.15 11.85 6.68
N ASN A 166 -17.19 10.53 6.88
CA ASN A 166 -18.35 9.69 6.59
C ASN A 166 -19.33 9.52 7.78
N GLY A 167 -19.05 10.17 8.92
CA GLY A 167 -19.84 10.06 10.15
C GLY A 167 -19.79 8.66 10.79
N GLN A 168 -18.69 7.92 10.58
CA GLN A 168 -18.45 6.57 11.09
C GLN A 168 -17.37 6.56 12.17
N LYS A 169 -17.23 5.40 12.83
CA LYS A 169 -16.25 5.21 13.90
C LYS A 169 -14.99 4.51 13.39
N PHE A 170 -13.86 4.88 13.99
CA PHE A 170 -12.60 4.15 13.88
C PHE A 170 -12.12 3.75 15.28
N GLU A 171 -11.87 2.47 15.48
CA GLU A 171 -11.49 1.88 16.77
C GLU A 171 -10.27 0.97 16.64
N ILE A 172 -9.37 1.03 17.61
CA ILE A 172 -8.26 0.08 17.78
C ILE A 172 -8.62 -0.82 18.96
N SER A 173 -8.49 -2.13 18.78
CA SER A 173 -8.68 -3.12 19.84
C SER A 173 -7.42 -3.96 20.04
N HIS A 174 -7.11 -4.26 21.31
CA HIS A 174 -6.05 -5.21 21.67
C HIS A 174 -6.61 -6.57 22.13
N ASP A 175 -7.93 -6.74 22.06
CA ASP A 175 -8.61 -8.01 22.31
C ASP A 175 -9.34 -8.47 21.04
N PHE A 176 -8.88 -9.60 20.49
CA PHE A 176 -9.44 -10.15 19.26
C PHE A 176 -10.90 -10.56 19.39
N LYS A 177 -11.31 -11.03 20.58
CA LYS A 177 -12.66 -11.56 20.77
C LYS A 177 -13.70 -10.44 20.75
N SER A 178 -13.51 -9.40 21.56
CA SER A 178 -14.40 -8.23 21.57
C SER A 178 -14.39 -7.48 20.23
N ALA A 179 -13.28 -7.52 19.47
CA ALA A 179 -13.25 -6.91 18.15
C ALA A 179 -14.14 -7.62 17.12
N ALA A 180 -14.37 -8.93 17.26
CA ALA A 180 -15.16 -9.73 16.33
C ALA A 180 -16.66 -9.80 16.66
N GLU A 181 -17.01 -9.65 17.94
CA GLU A 181 -18.40 -9.64 18.47
C GLU A 181 -19.05 -8.27 18.31
#